data_AF-A0AAU6AR73-F1
#
_entry.id   AF-A0AAU6AR73-F1
#
_cell.length_a   1.000
_cell.length_b   1.000
_cell.length_c   1.000
_cell.angle_alpha   90.00
_cell.angle_beta   90.00
_cell.angle_gamma   90.00
#
_symmetry.space_group_name_H-M   'P 1'
#
loop_
_entity.id
_entity.type
_entity.pdbx_description
1 polymer ?
#
loop_
_entity_poly.entity_id
_entity_poly.type
_entity_poly.pdbx_seq_one_letter_code
_entity_poly.pdbx_strand_id
1 'polypeptide(L)'
;MSVTSSATGSTRSSALRSAGRRSSGLAVSPLGGPPSFERDVTARYTGTTTPTGRLGDLASLAATGALRVEIGAEYAFSDARQALTDFTNQHIRGKVVVVF
;
A
#
# COMPACT_ATOMS: atom_id res chain seq x y z
N MET A 1 -8.72 45.62 -16.30
CA MET A 1 -7.82 44.46 -16.18
C MET A 1 -8.44 43.48 -15.20
N SER A 2 -9.20 42.51 -15.70
CA SER A 2 -9.64 41.32 -14.96
C SER A 2 -9.79 40.21 -15.98
N VAL A 3 -8.87 39.25 -15.98
CA VAL A 3 -8.90 38.08 -16.85
C VAL A 3 -9.49 36.93 -16.03
N THR A 4 -10.74 36.57 -16.32
CA THR A 4 -11.39 35.39 -15.75
C THR A 4 -10.93 34.17 -16.54
N SER A 5 -9.91 33.47 -16.05
CA SER A 5 -9.44 32.21 -16.62
C SER A 5 -10.33 31.06 -16.18
N SER A 6 -11.25 30.64 -17.04
CA SER A 6 -11.99 29.38 -16.94
C SER A 6 -11.07 28.21 -17.30
N ALA A 7 -10.51 27.54 -16.29
CA ALA A 7 -9.81 26.27 -16.49
C ALA A 7 -10.83 25.13 -16.51
N THR A 8 -11.14 24.66 -17.71
CA THR A 8 -11.84 23.40 -17.98
C THR A 8 -10.95 22.24 -17.55
N GLY A 9 -10.90 21.98 -16.24
CA GLY A 9 -10.24 20.82 -15.66
C GLY A 9 -11.08 19.58 -15.89
N SER A 10 -10.74 18.81 -16.93
CA SER A 10 -11.24 17.46 -17.17
C SER A 10 -10.91 16.58 -15.95
N THR A 11 -11.83 16.49 -15.01
CA THR A 11 -11.82 15.47 -13.96
C THR A 11 -12.10 14.12 -14.61
N ARG A 12 -11.04 13.49 -15.11
CA ARG A 12 -11.07 12.04 -15.34
C ARG A 12 -11.23 11.40 -13.97
N SER A 13 -12.49 11.16 -13.61
CA SER A 13 -12.88 10.34 -12.47
C SER A 13 -12.20 8.98 -12.63
N SER A 14 -11.16 8.75 -11.83
CA SER A 14 -10.56 7.43 -11.65
C SER A 14 -11.57 6.59 -10.88
N ALA A 15 -12.56 6.04 -11.59
CA ALA A 15 -13.47 5.05 -11.05
C ALA A 15 -12.65 3.77 -10.77
N LEU A 16 -12.16 3.62 -9.53
CA LEU A 16 -11.75 2.32 -9.02
C LEU A 16 -13.00 1.43 -9.07
N ARG A 17 -13.11 0.62 -10.12
CA ARG A 17 -14.16 -0.39 -10.22
C ARG A 17 -14.07 -1.30 -9.00
N SER A 18 -15.06 -1.22 -8.13
CA SER A 18 -15.26 -2.10 -6.97
C SER A 18 -15.68 -3.53 -7.37
N ALA A 19 -15.39 -3.96 -8.61
CA ALA A 19 -15.99 -5.11 -9.28
C ALA A 19 -15.75 -6.47 -8.58
N GLY A 20 -14.94 -6.51 -7.52
CA GLY A 20 -14.71 -7.71 -6.70
C GLY A 20 -15.29 -7.66 -5.28
N ARG A 21 -15.92 -6.56 -4.84
CA ARG A 21 -16.52 -6.48 -3.49
C ARG A 21 -18.00 -6.83 -3.53
N ARG A 22 -18.43 -7.65 -2.55
CA ARG A 22 -19.85 -7.83 -2.23
C ARG A 22 -20.48 -6.45 -1.95
N SER A 23 -21.76 -6.28 -2.26
CA SER A 23 -22.54 -5.14 -1.76
C SER A 23 -22.30 -5.01 -0.25
N SER A 24 -22.13 -3.78 0.24
CA SER A 24 -21.79 -3.44 1.65
C SER A 24 -20.40 -3.89 2.16
N GLY A 25 -19.42 -4.08 1.28
CA GLY A 25 -18.05 -4.47 1.67
C GLY A 25 -17.20 -3.34 2.27
N LEU A 26 -16.16 -3.69 3.03
CA LEU A 26 -15.15 -2.73 3.52
C LEU A 26 -13.92 -2.72 2.60
N ALA A 27 -13.51 -1.51 2.21
CA ALA A 27 -12.25 -1.22 1.56
C ALA A 27 -11.21 -0.78 2.58
N VAL A 28 -10.05 -1.43 2.60
CA VAL A 28 -8.91 -0.99 3.42
C VAL A 28 -7.73 -0.69 2.50
N SER A 29 -7.17 0.52 2.60
CA SER A 29 -6.02 0.94 1.80
C SER A 29 -5.09 1.84 2.60
N PRO A 30 -3.76 1.57 2.63
CA PRO A 30 -2.81 2.50 3.19
C PRO A 30 -2.41 3.64 2.25
N LEU A 31 -2.72 3.52 0.95
CA LEU A 31 -2.31 4.46 -0.09
C LEU A 31 -3.39 5.52 -0.40
N GLY A 32 -4.44 5.58 0.44
CA GLY A 32 -5.62 6.39 0.15
C GLY A 32 -6.52 5.74 -0.91
N GLY A 33 -7.43 6.54 -1.46
CA GLY A 33 -8.42 6.11 -2.45
C GLY A 33 -9.52 7.16 -2.66
N PRO A 34 -10.53 6.86 -3.50
CA PRO A 34 -11.61 7.78 -3.80
C PRO A 34 -12.47 8.10 -2.55
N PRO A 35 -13.10 9.28 -2.51
CA PRO A 35 -13.88 9.72 -1.35
C PRO A 35 -15.17 8.91 -1.15
N SER A 36 -15.67 8.25 -2.21
CA SER A 36 -16.86 7.41 -2.18
C SER A 36 -16.72 6.21 -3.12
N PHE A 37 -17.49 5.17 -2.84
CA PHE A 37 -17.60 3.98 -3.67
C PHE A 37 -19.08 3.68 -3.95
N GLU A 38 -19.36 3.09 -5.11
CA GLU A 38 -20.69 2.55 -5.41
C GLU A 38 -20.96 1.27 -4.59
N ARG A 39 -22.25 0.88 -4.49
CA ARG A 39 -22.73 -0.38 -3.86
C ARG A 39 -22.53 -0.48 -2.34
N ASP A 40 -22.69 0.65 -1.63
CA ASP A 40 -22.56 0.77 -0.17
C ASP A 40 -21.21 0.30 0.38
N VAL A 41 -20.17 0.34 -0.47
CA VAL A 41 -18.81 0.01 -0.04
C VAL A 41 -18.26 1.14 0.82
N THR A 42 -17.85 0.82 2.04
CA THR A 42 -17.20 1.78 2.95
C THR A 42 -15.69 1.72 2.79
N ALA A 43 -14.99 2.80 3.11
CA ALA A 43 -13.55 2.88 3.00
C ALA A 43 -12.90 3.27 4.31
N ARG A 44 -11.83 2.54 4.67
CA ARG A 44 -10.94 2.85 5.76
C ARG A 44 -9.53 3.02 5.21
N TYR A 45 -9.03 4.24 5.28
CA TYR A 45 -7.65 4.53 4.94
C TYR A 45 -6.79 4.38 6.19
N THR A 46 -5.87 3.42 6.17
CA THR A 46 -5.03 3.09 7.33
C THR A 46 -3.70 3.83 7.23
N GLY A 47 -3.24 4.43 8.31
CA GLY A 47 -1.88 4.99 8.38
C GLY A 47 -0.83 3.92 8.68
N THR A 48 0.42 4.36 8.82
CA THR A 48 1.55 3.56 9.31
C THR A 48 1.60 3.45 10.84
N THR A 49 0.56 3.93 11.54
CA THR A 49 0.49 3.91 12.99
C THR A 49 0.32 2.47 13.50
N THR A 50 1.31 2.02 14.26
CA THR A 50 1.30 0.69 14.89
C THR A 50 0.80 0.83 16.33
N PRO A 51 -0.32 0.20 16.71
CA PRO A 51 -0.81 0.22 18.08
C PRO A 51 0.21 -0.39 19.05
N THR A 52 0.21 0.06 20.30
CA THR A 52 0.99 -0.55 21.38
C THR A 52 0.69 -2.05 21.47
N GLY A 53 1.71 -2.87 21.71
CA GLY A 53 1.59 -4.33 21.81
C GLY A 53 1.63 -5.08 20.46
N ARG A 54 1.30 -4.41 19.35
CA ARG A 54 1.20 -5.05 18.03
C ARG A 54 2.49 -5.71 17.55
N LEU A 55 3.65 -5.15 17.89
CA LEU A 55 4.95 -5.73 17.54
C LEU A 55 5.16 -7.08 18.23
N GLY A 56 4.78 -7.19 19.51
CA GLY A 56 4.87 -8.43 20.28
C GLY A 56 4.03 -9.53 19.65
N ASP A 57 2.77 -9.21 19.31
CA ASP A 57 1.87 -10.16 18.65
C ASP A 57 2.44 -10.67 17.32
N LEU A 58 2.99 -9.77 16.50
CA LEU A 58 3.60 -10.12 15.22
C LEU A 58 4.85 -11.00 15.41
N ALA A 59 5.66 -10.71 16.42
CA ALA A 59 6.82 -11.53 16.77
C ALA A 59 6.41 -12.93 17.22
N SER A 60 5.35 -13.07 18.03
CA SER A 60 4.80 -14.38 18.42
C SER A 60 4.28 -15.18 17.22
N LEU A 61 3.60 -14.53 16.28
CA LEU A 61 3.15 -15.18 15.05
C LEU A 61 4.33 -15.61 14.16
N ALA A 62 5.40 -14.81 14.09
CA ALA A 62 6.61 -15.17 13.35
C ALA A 62 7.35 -16.35 14.02
N ALA A 63 7.48 -16.34 15.35
CA ALA A 63 8.15 -17.39 16.12
C ALA A 63 7.46 -18.76 15.98
N THR A 64 6.14 -18.76 15.85
CA THR A 64 5.34 -19.98 15.61
C THR A 64 5.27 -20.40 14.14
N GLY A 65 5.84 -19.59 13.23
CA GLY A 65 5.75 -19.80 11.78
C GLY A 65 4.36 -19.57 11.18
N ALA A 66 3.42 -19.05 11.98
CA ALA A 66 2.07 -18.67 11.55
C ALA A 66 2.07 -17.39 10.69
N LEU A 67 3.08 -16.53 10.89
CA LEU A 67 3.39 -15.42 9.99
C LEU A 67 4.67 -15.74 9.22
N ARG A 68 4.56 -15.87 7.90
CA ARG A 68 5.70 -16.03 6.99
C ARG A 68 5.78 -14.83 6.07
N VAL A 69 6.93 -14.18 6.05
CA VAL A 69 7.22 -13.06 5.14
C VAL A 69 8.08 -13.60 4.02
N GLU A 70 7.57 -13.52 2.79
CA GLU A 70 8.32 -13.91 1.59
C GLU A 70 9.47 -12.92 1.38
N ILE A 71 10.71 -13.42 1.32
CA ILE A 71 11.89 -12.65 0.93
C ILE A 71 12.09 -12.88 -0.57
N GLY A 72 11.91 -11.83 -1.36
CA GLY A 72 12.01 -11.87 -2.82
C GLY A 72 13.41 -11.63 -3.34
N ALA A 73 14.22 -10.89 -2.57
CA ALA A 73 15.61 -10.62 -2.88
C ALA A 73 16.40 -10.28 -1.61
N GLU A 74 17.67 -10.64 -1.63
CA GLU A 74 18.63 -10.34 -0.57
C GLU A 74 19.86 -9.66 -1.20
N TYR A 75 20.31 -8.58 -0.59
CA TYR A 75 21.49 -7.81 -1.03
C TYR A 75 22.45 -7.64 0.15
N ALA A 76 23.75 -7.70 -0.13
CA ALA A 76 24.74 -7.27 0.86
C ALA A 76 24.61 -5.76 1.11
N PHE A 77 25.03 -5.30 2.29
CA PHE A 77 24.98 -3.87 2.64
C PHE A 77 25.77 -2.99 1.66
N SER A 78 26.86 -3.50 1.10
CA SER A 78 27.62 -2.84 0.03
C SER A 78 26.78 -2.52 -1.21
N ASP A 79 25.72 -3.28 -1.45
CA ASP A 79 24.83 -3.17 -2.60
C ASP A 79 23.50 -2.48 -2.26
N ALA A 80 23.37 -1.83 -1.11
CA ALA A 80 22.12 -1.19 -0.67
C ALA A 80 21.56 -0.19 -1.70
N ARG A 81 22.43 0.52 -2.44
CA ARG A 81 22.01 1.41 -3.53
C ARG A 81 21.36 0.64 -4.69
N GLN A 82 21.92 -0.52 -5.02
CA GLN A 82 21.36 -1.40 -6.04
C GLN A 82 20.03 -1.98 -5.57
N ALA A 83 19.95 -2.42 -4.31
CA ALA A 83 18.72 -2.91 -3.70
C ALA A 83 17.56 -1.90 -3.81
N LEU A 84 17.81 -0.61 -3.56
CA LEU A 84 16.81 0.46 -3.72
C LEU A 84 16.42 0.67 -5.19
N THR A 85 17.41 0.61 -6.09
CA THR A 85 17.19 0.77 -7.54
C THR A 85 16.27 -0.34 -8.04
N ASP A 86 16.54 -1.58 -7.68
CA ASP A 86 15.76 -2.73 -8.11
C ASP A 86 14.38 -2.76 -7.45
N PHE A 87 14.27 -2.41 -6.16
CA PHE A 87 12.98 -2.27 -5.49
C PHE A 87 12.05 -1.26 -6.18
N THR A 88 12.60 -0.15 -6.68
CA THR A 88 11.80 0.91 -7.32
C THR A 88 11.44 0.58 -8.77
N ASN A 89 12.36 -0.06 -9.49
CA ASN A 89 12.24 -0.24 -10.94
C ASN A 89 11.78 -1.64 -11.37
N GLN A 90 11.82 -2.62 -10.47
CA GLN A 90 11.44 -4.00 -10.76
C GLN A 90 10.27 -4.44 -9.87
N HIS A 91 9.38 -5.27 -10.42
CA HIS A 91 8.33 -5.89 -9.63
C HIS A 91 8.87 -7.13 -8.89
N ILE A 92 9.51 -6.90 -7.76
CA ILE A 92 9.98 -7.96 -6.88
C ILE A 92 8.82 -8.42 -6.00
N ARG A 93 8.44 -9.69 -6.11
CA ARG A 93 7.45 -10.30 -5.22
C ARG A 93 8.10 -10.56 -3.86
N GLY A 94 7.50 -10.03 -2.79
CA GLY A 94 8.00 -10.19 -1.42
C GLY A 94 8.78 -8.98 -0.93
N LYS A 95 9.60 -9.18 0.10
CA LYS A 95 10.46 -8.15 0.69
C LYS A 95 11.87 -8.21 0.12
N VAL A 96 12.46 -7.04 -0.07
CA VAL A 96 13.90 -6.88 -0.29
C VAL A 96 14.56 -6.72 1.08
N VAL A 97 15.57 -7.55 1.36
CA VAL A 97 16.32 -7.52 2.62
C VAL A 97 17.77 -7.12 2.34
N VAL A 98 18.35 -6.32 3.23
CA VAL A 98 19.76 -5.96 3.21
C VAL A 98 20.44 -6.63 4.40
N VAL A 99 21.52 -7.36 4.13
CA VAL A 99 22.30 -8.11 5.14
C VAL A 99 23.69 -7.50 5.33
N PHE A 100 24.25 -7.63 6.53
CA PHE A 100 25.54 -7.05 6.93
C PHE A 100 26.63 -8.10 7.04
#